data_AF-A0A7Y6JUV2-F1
#
_entry.id   AF-A0A7Y6JUV2-F1
#
_cell.length_a   1.000
_cell.length_b   1.000
_cell.length_c   1.000
_cell.angle_alpha   90.00
_cell.angle_beta   90.00
_cell.angle_gamma   90.00
#
_symmetry.space_group_name_H-M   'P 1'
#
loop_
_entity.id
_entity.type
_entity.pdbx_description
1 polymer ?
#
loop_
_entity_poly.entity_id
_entity_poly.type
_entity_poly.pdbx_seq_one_letter_code
_entity_poly.pdbx_strand_id
1 'polypeptide(L)'
;ELSTGKFFHTLTNLKALDSDLLRISPKELLISEKLAEDEKIRSILKNYKISITQHAQSFFEYNKSHRTLCEFYKIRELGVIGNFSKVEIVACGTLLEYVRVTQRGSIPRLELPKPYRQQSFMLIDASARRNLELFSTQFGEKKGSLISVIDYTVTASGGRLLKQMLASPLACPKAINLRIGTVEFFVNSHEARKKIREILSNIPDIERSLSRLMLGRGSPKDMNLLKIGLGKTLELSEFLSTLHSYHLSEKSAVDLQMSFQCLIVESKGKEPVSTAQIASSDENELSTIHKSLGNHKELFELLNDAVLDNNLSSAKEGGFINPKYNQELSELSYVFNNSNKLITKLRESYRDLTGIAALKILHNNILGYYIEVSANHKLTSDIFIHRQSLANSIRYTTNELKELENKILAARDAVISLEMKIFSELCGKIAKESEKIALAANALAKLDIRTAFAELAMQN
;
A
#
# COMPACT_ATOMS: atom_id res chain seq x y z
N GLU A 1 -7.23 -1.96 12.14
CA GLU A 1 -5.87 -1.89 11.55
C GLU A 1 -5.78 -0.64 10.69
N LEU A 2 -4.91 0.32 11.05
CA LEU A 2 -4.89 1.64 10.42
C LEU A 2 -4.48 1.63 8.94
N SER A 3 -3.65 0.66 8.54
CA SER A 3 -3.15 0.54 7.17
C SER A 3 -4.06 -0.23 6.21
N THR A 4 -5.25 -0.65 6.67
CA THR A 4 -6.22 -1.45 5.88
C THR A 4 -7.67 -1.03 6.11
N GLY A 5 -7.94 -0.04 6.98
CA GLY A 5 -9.30 0.40 7.34
C GLY A 5 -10.11 -0.57 8.21
N LYS A 6 -9.71 -1.85 8.31
CA LYS A 6 -10.46 -2.92 8.99
C LYS A 6 -10.67 -2.63 10.48
N PHE A 7 -11.92 -2.73 10.96
CA PHE A 7 -12.28 -2.58 12.37
C PHE A 7 -13.11 -3.78 12.83
N PHE A 8 -12.63 -4.48 13.86
CA PHE A 8 -13.30 -5.61 14.49
C PHE A 8 -13.44 -5.41 16.00
N HIS A 9 -14.47 -6.02 16.59
CA HIS A 9 -14.63 -6.16 18.04
C HIS A 9 -14.96 -7.61 18.42
N THR A 10 -14.67 -7.99 19.65
CA THR A 10 -15.10 -9.27 20.22
C THR A 10 -15.23 -9.13 21.73
N LEU A 11 -16.19 -9.83 22.32
CA LEU A 11 -16.22 -10.04 23.77
C LEU A 11 -15.19 -11.11 24.13
N THR A 12 -14.44 -10.88 25.20
CA THR A 12 -13.43 -11.80 25.71
C THR A 12 -13.52 -11.92 27.24
N ASN A 13 -12.77 -12.86 27.81
CA ASN A 13 -12.65 -13.08 29.24
C ASN A 13 -11.22 -13.52 29.57
N LEU A 14 -10.85 -13.55 30.86
CA LEU A 14 -9.48 -13.87 31.29
C LEU A 14 -8.95 -15.24 30.80
N LYS A 15 -9.83 -16.22 30.52
CA LYS A 15 -9.41 -17.54 29.97
C LYS A 15 -9.13 -17.48 28.47
N ALA A 16 -9.85 -16.63 27.73
CA ALA A 16 -9.73 -16.48 26.28
C ALA A 16 -8.67 -15.43 25.87
N LEU A 17 -8.37 -14.47 26.74
CA LEU A 17 -7.51 -13.31 26.47
C LEU A 17 -6.15 -13.69 25.85
N ASP A 18 -5.51 -14.75 26.34
CA ASP A 18 -4.22 -15.22 25.82
C ASP A 18 -4.34 -15.72 24.36
N SER A 19 -5.34 -16.54 24.04
CA SER A 19 -5.61 -16.98 22.66
C SER A 19 -6.01 -15.82 21.73
N ASP A 20 -6.82 -14.87 22.23
CA ASP A 20 -7.23 -13.68 21.49
C ASP A 20 -6.03 -12.74 21.20
N LEU A 21 -5.15 -12.49 22.18
CA LEU A 21 -3.92 -11.70 22.00
C LEU A 21 -2.97 -12.37 21.02
N LEU A 22 -2.78 -13.68 21.10
CA LEU A 22 -1.92 -14.43 20.18
C LEU A 22 -2.52 -14.48 18.75
N ARG A 23 -3.86 -14.47 18.61
CA ARG A 23 -4.56 -14.39 17.32
C ARG A 23 -4.45 -13.00 16.69
N ILE A 24 -4.67 -11.95 17.47
CA ILE A 24 -4.66 -10.55 17.01
C ILE A 24 -3.21 -10.07 16.77
N SER A 25 -2.26 -10.56 17.57
CA SER A 25 -0.85 -10.16 17.58
C SER A 25 -0.68 -8.63 17.54
N PRO A 26 -1.30 -7.89 18.48
CA PRO A 26 -1.33 -6.44 18.43
C PRO A 26 0.08 -5.86 18.62
N LYS A 27 0.42 -4.81 17.86
CA LYS A 27 1.67 -4.05 18.09
C LYS A 27 1.56 -3.11 19.29
N GLU A 28 0.34 -2.67 19.58
CA GLU A 28 0.00 -1.72 20.64
C GLU A 28 -1.33 -2.15 21.27
N LEU A 29 -1.42 -2.05 22.60
CA LEU A 29 -2.60 -2.37 23.40
C LEU A 29 -2.96 -1.17 24.27
N LEU A 30 -4.19 -0.70 24.10
CA LEU A 30 -4.80 0.32 24.96
C LEU A 30 -5.47 -0.35 26.14
N ILE A 31 -5.15 0.11 27.35
CA ILE A 31 -5.66 -0.48 28.60
C ILE A 31 -5.94 0.62 29.64
N SER A 32 -6.94 0.42 30.50
CA SER A 32 -7.14 1.32 31.63
C SER A 32 -6.13 1.02 32.72
N GLU A 33 -5.69 2.05 33.46
CA GLU A 33 -4.77 1.91 34.61
C GLU A 33 -5.23 0.79 35.56
N LYS A 34 -6.52 0.77 35.92
CA LYS A 34 -7.15 -0.27 36.75
C LYS A 34 -7.00 -1.70 36.21
N LEU A 35 -7.01 -1.90 34.88
CA LEU A 35 -6.82 -3.22 34.27
C LEU A 35 -5.33 -3.57 34.08
N ALA A 36 -4.45 -2.57 34.03
CA ALA A 36 -3.00 -2.77 33.98
C ALA A 36 -2.41 -3.18 35.34
N GLU A 37 -3.09 -2.79 36.44
CA GLU A 37 -2.75 -3.19 37.81
C GLU A 37 -3.16 -4.63 38.15
N ASP A 38 -4.14 -5.22 37.46
CA ASP A 38 -4.60 -6.61 37.68
C ASP A 38 -3.47 -7.61 37.41
N GLU A 39 -3.08 -8.40 38.41
CA GLU A 39 -1.97 -9.36 38.31
C GLU A 39 -2.17 -10.46 37.26
N LYS A 40 -3.42 -10.88 37.01
CA LYS A 40 -3.73 -11.91 36.01
C LYS A 40 -3.60 -11.36 34.61
N ILE A 41 -4.05 -10.13 34.39
CA ILE A 41 -3.86 -9.45 33.11
C ILE A 41 -2.36 -9.15 32.90
N ARG A 42 -1.69 -8.59 33.92
CA ARG A 42 -0.26 -8.26 33.86
C ARG A 42 0.63 -9.47 33.62
N SER A 43 0.32 -10.64 34.20
CA SER A 43 1.06 -11.89 33.95
C SER A 43 0.87 -12.42 32.54
N ILE A 44 -0.35 -12.36 31.98
CA ILE A 44 -0.60 -12.68 30.56
C ILE A 44 0.20 -11.73 29.65
N LEU A 45 0.11 -10.41 29.88
CA LEU A 45 0.76 -9.41 29.02
C LEU A 45 2.29 -9.49 29.00
N LYS A 46 2.94 -9.94 30.10
CA LYS A 46 4.39 -10.17 30.15
C LYS A 46 4.89 -11.17 29.08
N ASN A 47 4.04 -12.08 28.61
CA ASN A 47 4.41 -13.08 27.60
C ASN A 47 4.51 -12.51 26.18
N TYR A 48 4.11 -11.25 25.97
CA TYR A 48 4.00 -10.64 24.65
C TYR A 48 4.84 -9.36 24.52
N LYS A 49 5.47 -9.17 23.36
CA LYS A 49 6.18 -7.92 23.00
C LYS A 49 5.19 -6.91 22.41
N ILE A 50 4.30 -6.38 23.25
CA ILE A 50 3.27 -5.39 22.88
C ILE A 50 3.61 -4.04 23.53
N SER A 51 3.46 -2.94 22.79
CA SER A 51 3.49 -1.60 23.39
C SER A 51 2.22 -1.36 24.21
N ILE A 52 2.32 -1.23 25.53
CA ILE A 52 1.17 -1.00 26.41
C ILE A 52 0.99 0.50 26.62
N THR A 53 -0.16 1.02 26.15
CA THR A 53 -0.54 2.42 26.30
C THR A 53 -1.65 2.51 27.36
N GLN A 54 -1.32 3.06 28.53
CA GLN A 54 -2.24 3.16 29.66
C GLN A 54 -2.96 4.51 29.66
N HIS A 55 -4.24 4.52 30.04
CA HIS A 55 -5.02 5.74 30.25
C HIS A 55 -5.93 5.63 31.49
N ALA A 56 -6.22 6.78 32.09
CA ALA A 56 -7.18 6.91 33.18
C ALA A 56 -8.57 6.39 32.82
N GLN A 57 -9.33 5.95 33.84
CA GLN A 57 -10.65 5.33 33.66
C GLN A 57 -11.68 6.24 32.94
N SER A 58 -11.52 7.57 33.03
CA SER A 58 -12.33 8.57 32.31
C SER A 58 -12.14 8.52 30.78
N PHE A 59 -11.03 7.95 30.29
CA PHE A 59 -10.83 7.71 28.86
C PHE A 59 -11.68 6.55 28.34
N PHE A 60 -12.16 5.67 29.23
CA PHE A 60 -12.98 4.49 28.94
C PHE A 60 -14.46 4.68 29.33
N GLU A 61 -14.99 5.88 29.10
CA GLU A 61 -16.39 6.21 29.41
C GLU A 61 -17.36 5.88 28.27
N TYR A 62 -18.50 5.28 28.63
CA TYR A 62 -19.57 4.91 27.70
C TYR A 62 -20.13 6.12 26.92
N ASN A 63 -20.46 7.21 27.63
CA ASN A 63 -21.08 8.39 27.01
C ASN A 63 -20.16 9.07 26.00
N LYS A 64 -18.86 9.17 26.32
CA LYS A 64 -17.85 9.70 25.41
C LYS A 64 -17.70 8.78 24.20
N SER A 65 -17.47 7.48 24.44
CA SER A 65 -17.26 6.48 23.39
C SER A 65 -18.44 6.38 22.41
N HIS A 66 -19.68 6.44 22.91
CA HIS A 66 -20.89 6.47 22.08
C HIS A 66 -20.93 7.71 21.17
N ARG A 67 -20.65 8.91 21.72
CA ARG A 67 -20.59 10.15 20.94
C ARG A 67 -19.50 10.09 19.87
N THR A 68 -18.28 9.69 20.23
CA THR A 68 -17.14 9.56 19.29
C THR A 68 -17.48 8.65 18.10
N LEU A 69 -18.17 7.52 18.34
CA LEU A 69 -18.62 6.60 17.28
C LEU A 69 -19.73 7.22 16.40
N CYS A 70 -20.77 7.79 17.01
CA CYS A 70 -21.87 8.44 16.27
C CYS A 70 -21.38 9.60 15.37
N GLU A 71 -20.53 10.47 15.91
CA GLU A 71 -19.89 11.57 15.16
C GLU A 71 -19.09 11.07 13.96
N PHE A 72 -18.25 10.06 14.18
CA PHE A 72 -17.31 9.58 13.17
C PHE A 72 -18.03 8.88 12.00
N TYR A 73 -19.00 8.02 12.30
CA TYR A 73 -19.80 7.34 11.28
C TYR A 73 -20.98 8.19 10.76
N LYS A 74 -21.17 9.41 11.30
CA LYS A 74 -22.26 10.35 10.95
C LYS A 74 -23.66 9.74 11.11
N ILE A 75 -23.84 8.95 12.17
CA ILE A 75 -25.09 8.27 12.52
C ILE A 75 -25.66 8.84 13.82
N ARG A 76 -26.99 8.86 13.93
CA ARG A 76 -27.66 9.33 15.16
C ARG A 76 -27.52 8.32 16.31
N GLU A 77 -27.66 7.03 16.00
CA GLU A 77 -27.62 5.93 16.97
C GLU A 77 -26.84 4.74 16.43
N LEU A 78 -26.17 4.00 17.33
CA LEU A 78 -25.35 2.85 16.97
C LEU A 78 -26.17 1.62 16.54
N GLY A 79 -27.46 1.55 16.90
CA GLY A 79 -28.35 0.45 16.49
C GLY A 79 -28.48 0.28 14.97
N VAL A 80 -28.24 1.34 14.20
CA VAL A 80 -28.22 1.31 12.73
C VAL A 80 -27.06 0.46 12.18
N ILE A 81 -25.94 0.37 12.90
CA ILE A 81 -24.73 -0.33 12.45
C ILE A 81 -24.51 -1.68 13.16
N GLY A 82 -25.27 -1.97 14.22
CA GLY A 82 -25.30 -3.28 14.88
C GLY A 82 -25.75 -3.23 16.34
N ASN A 83 -25.96 -4.42 16.93
CA ASN A 83 -26.21 -4.57 18.35
C ASN A 83 -24.88 -4.68 19.10
N PHE A 84 -24.53 -3.63 19.85
CA PHE A 84 -23.32 -3.59 20.69
C PHE A 84 -23.68 -3.62 22.17
N SER A 85 -22.90 -4.37 22.96
CA SER A 85 -22.91 -4.21 24.42
C SER A 85 -22.25 -2.90 24.85
N LYS A 86 -22.52 -2.46 26.09
CA LYS A 86 -21.87 -1.26 26.67
C LYS A 86 -20.34 -1.35 26.66
N VAL A 87 -19.78 -2.55 26.86
CA VAL A 87 -18.32 -2.79 26.89
C VAL A 87 -17.72 -2.67 25.50
N GLU A 88 -18.40 -3.17 24.46
CA GLU A 88 -17.95 -3.05 23.08
C GLU A 88 -18.00 -1.59 22.59
N ILE A 89 -19.06 -0.84 22.97
CA ILE A 89 -19.14 0.60 22.69
C ILE A 89 -17.95 1.34 23.32
N VAL A 90 -17.64 1.07 24.58
CA VAL A 90 -16.47 1.65 25.26
C VAL A 90 -15.17 1.31 24.53
N ALA A 91 -14.91 0.02 24.26
CA ALA A 91 -13.66 -0.42 23.61
C ALA A 91 -13.50 0.19 22.21
N CYS A 92 -14.55 0.18 21.39
CA CYS A 92 -14.53 0.74 20.03
C CYS A 92 -14.37 2.26 20.04
N GLY A 93 -15.13 2.99 20.87
CA GLY A 93 -15.06 4.45 20.93
C GLY A 93 -13.75 4.95 21.52
N THR A 94 -13.19 4.26 22.53
CA THR A 94 -11.89 4.59 23.11
C THR A 94 -10.74 4.37 22.12
N LEU A 95 -10.77 3.26 21.36
CA LEU A 95 -9.81 3.01 20.28
C LEU A 95 -9.88 4.10 19.20
N LEU A 96 -11.10 4.48 18.81
CA LEU A 96 -11.33 5.52 17.80
C LEU A 96 -10.89 6.92 18.27
N GLU A 97 -11.13 7.26 19.53
CA GLU A 97 -10.64 8.47 20.17
C GLU A 97 -9.11 8.51 20.20
N TYR A 98 -8.47 7.39 20.55
CA TYR A 98 -7.00 7.30 20.52
C TYR A 98 -6.43 7.50 19.11
N VAL A 99 -7.09 6.94 18.09
CA VAL A 99 -6.73 7.20 16.68
C VAL A 99 -6.94 8.67 16.32
N ARG A 100 -8.06 9.29 16.73
CA ARG A 100 -8.34 10.73 16.50
C ARG A 100 -7.23 11.62 17.06
N VAL A 101 -6.77 11.35 18.29
CA VAL A 101 -5.67 12.07 18.95
C VAL A 101 -4.32 11.80 18.26
N THR A 102 -3.92 10.54 18.08
CA THR A 102 -2.59 10.19 17.53
C THR A 102 -2.42 10.54 16.05
N GLN A 103 -3.51 10.61 15.28
CA GLN A 103 -3.46 11.03 13.87
C GLN A 103 -3.70 12.54 13.66
N ARG A 104 -3.81 13.33 14.74
CA ARG A 104 -4.06 14.79 14.69
C ARG A 104 -5.30 15.17 13.85
N GLY A 105 -6.38 14.40 13.98
CA GLY A 105 -7.64 14.62 13.25
C GLY A 105 -7.71 13.99 11.85
N SER A 106 -6.58 13.65 11.21
CA SER A 106 -6.56 12.93 9.92
C SER A 106 -6.82 11.43 10.11
N ILE A 107 -8.05 11.07 10.49
CA ILE A 107 -8.47 9.68 10.67
C ILE A 107 -8.71 9.05 9.28
N PRO A 108 -8.16 7.86 8.97
CA PRO A 108 -8.45 7.20 7.69
C PRO A 108 -9.90 6.70 7.70
N ARG A 109 -10.49 6.47 6.52
CA ARG A 109 -11.82 5.84 6.46
C ARG A 109 -11.72 4.42 7.05
N LEU A 110 -12.25 4.25 8.26
CA LEU A 110 -12.40 2.95 8.90
C LEU A 110 -13.70 2.31 8.46
N GLU A 111 -13.69 1.00 8.27
CA GLU A 111 -14.93 0.22 8.11
C GLU A 111 -15.81 0.33 9.37
N LEU A 112 -17.10 0.01 9.24
CA LEU A 112 -17.96 -0.21 10.40
C LEU A 112 -17.37 -1.32 11.29
N PRO A 113 -17.45 -1.23 12.63
CA PRO A 113 -16.89 -2.24 13.52
C PRO A 113 -17.67 -3.55 13.34
N LYS A 114 -17.00 -4.61 12.90
CA LYS A 114 -17.62 -5.92 12.64
C LYS A 114 -17.40 -6.87 13.82
N PRO A 115 -18.42 -7.63 14.26
CA PRO A 115 -18.25 -8.62 15.32
C PRO A 115 -17.38 -9.77 14.81
N TYR A 116 -16.26 -10.01 15.47
CA TYR A 116 -15.42 -11.17 15.23
C TYR A 116 -16.05 -12.40 15.90
N ARG A 117 -16.89 -13.12 15.14
CA ARG A 117 -17.60 -14.31 15.62
C ARG A 117 -16.67 -15.52 15.64
N GLN A 118 -16.35 -16.00 16.85
CA GLN A 118 -15.50 -17.18 17.04
C GLN A 118 -16.04 -18.42 16.29
N GLN A 119 -17.36 -18.60 16.20
CA GLN A 119 -18.01 -19.73 15.49
C GLN A 119 -17.69 -19.82 13.99
N SER A 120 -17.20 -18.74 13.34
CA SER A 120 -16.82 -18.78 11.92
C SER A 120 -15.41 -19.32 11.67
N PHE A 121 -14.62 -19.52 12.73
CA PHE A 121 -13.21 -19.88 12.66
C PHE A 121 -12.87 -21.04 13.61
N MET A 122 -11.87 -21.83 13.26
CA MET A 122 -11.32 -22.84 14.17
C MET A 122 -10.61 -22.14 15.34
N LEU A 123 -11.00 -22.49 16.57
CA LEU A 123 -10.28 -22.05 17.76
C LEU A 123 -9.00 -22.87 17.90
N ILE A 124 -7.87 -22.18 17.93
CA ILE A 124 -6.55 -22.73 18.25
C ILE A 124 -6.06 -21.98 19.50
N ASP A 125 -5.79 -22.70 20.57
CA ASP A 125 -5.27 -22.12 21.81
C ASP A 125 -3.80 -21.71 21.66
N ALA A 126 -3.29 -20.97 22.65
CA ALA A 126 -1.94 -20.43 22.61
C ALA A 126 -0.82 -21.48 22.79
N SER A 127 -1.12 -22.65 23.37
CA SER A 127 -0.19 -23.77 23.41
C SER A 127 -0.14 -24.47 22.05
N ALA A 128 -1.30 -24.83 21.50
CA ALA A 128 -1.38 -25.43 20.16
C ALA A 128 -0.75 -24.52 19.09
N ARG A 129 -1.00 -23.20 19.08
CA ARG A 129 -0.39 -22.31 18.07
C ARG A 129 1.14 -22.21 18.19
N ARG A 130 1.71 -22.37 19.39
CA ARG A 130 3.17 -22.44 19.60
C ARG A 130 3.75 -23.79 19.17
N ASN A 131 3.10 -24.89 19.57
CA ASN A 131 3.56 -26.25 19.25
C ASN A 131 3.45 -26.58 17.76
N LEU A 132 2.48 -25.99 17.05
CA LEU A 132 2.33 -26.07 15.59
C LEU A 132 3.26 -25.12 14.82
N GLU A 133 4.06 -24.30 15.51
CA GLU A 133 5.03 -23.35 14.95
C GLU A 133 4.46 -22.53 13.77
N LEU A 134 3.21 -22.04 13.87
CA LEU A 134 2.50 -21.49 12.70
C LEU A 134 3.20 -20.27 12.07
N PHE A 135 3.88 -19.45 12.88
CA PHE A 135 4.49 -18.19 12.46
C PHE A 135 5.97 -18.03 12.82
N SER A 136 6.42 -18.79 13.80
CA SER A 136 7.78 -18.84 14.30
C SER A 136 8.00 -20.17 14.99
N THR A 137 9.25 -20.65 15.01
CA THR A 137 9.65 -21.82 15.80
C THR A 137 9.55 -21.54 17.30
N GLN A 138 9.71 -22.58 18.12
CA GLN A 138 9.82 -22.46 19.59
C GLN A 138 10.98 -21.55 20.02
N PHE A 139 12.04 -21.43 19.20
CA PHE A 139 13.16 -20.51 19.40
C PHE A 139 12.89 -19.08 18.88
N GLY A 140 11.73 -18.84 18.27
CA GLY A 140 11.31 -17.53 17.78
C GLY A 140 11.75 -17.18 16.35
N GLU A 141 12.35 -18.12 15.61
CA GLU A 141 12.80 -17.89 14.23
C GLU A 141 11.64 -18.00 13.23
N LYS A 142 11.62 -17.20 12.14
CA LYS A 142 10.67 -17.45 11.03
C LYS A 142 11.05 -18.73 10.30
N LYS A 143 12.34 -18.98 10.04
CA LYS A 143 12.80 -20.17 9.29
C LYS A 143 12.46 -21.44 10.06
N GLY A 144 11.85 -22.43 9.40
CA GLY A 144 11.38 -23.67 10.02
C GLY A 144 9.90 -23.64 10.44
N SER A 145 9.31 -22.45 10.64
CA SER A 145 7.87 -22.31 10.89
C SER A 145 7.00 -22.72 9.69
N LEU A 146 5.75 -23.11 9.92
CA LEU A 146 4.81 -23.48 8.84
C LEU A 146 4.70 -22.39 7.77
N ILE A 147 4.54 -21.12 8.19
CA ILE A 147 4.45 -20.00 7.23
C ILE A 147 5.76 -19.79 6.44
N SER A 148 6.93 -20.26 6.91
CA SER A 148 8.15 -20.20 6.09
C SER A 148 8.20 -21.24 4.97
N VAL A 149 7.40 -22.31 5.08
CA VAL A 149 7.30 -23.39 4.10
C VAL A 149 6.19 -23.11 3.08
N ILE A 150 5.02 -22.60 3.52
CA ILE A 150 3.85 -22.45 2.65
C ILE A 150 3.66 -21.06 2.01
N ASP A 151 4.49 -20.08 2.36
CA ASP A 151 4.38 -18.68 1.88
C ASP A 151 4.99 -18.51 0.49
N TYR A 152 4.25 -19.00 -0.51
CA TYR A 152 4.52 -18.82 -1.95
C TYR A 152 3.90 -17.52 -2.51
N THR A 153 3.54 -16.56 -1.65
CA THR A 153 2.91 -15.31 -2.09
C THR A 153 3.92 -14.40 -2.79
N VAL A 154 3.50 -13.72 -3.87
CA VAL A 154 4.37 -12.80 -4.62
C VAL A 154 4.13 -11.33 -4.26
N THR A 155 3.07 -11.03 -3.50
CA THR A 155 2.73 -9.68 -3.06
C THR A 155 2.80 -9.53 -1.53
N ALA A 156 3.18 -8.34 -1.07
CA ALA A 156 3.22 -8.04 0.36
C ALA A 156 1.82 -8.03 1.02
N SER A 157 0.74 -7.88 0.25
CA SER A 157 -0.65 -7.96 0.73
C SER A 157 -1.15 -9.41 0.79
N GLY A 158 -0.78 -10.25 -0.18
CA GLY A 158 -0.99 -11.71 -0.14
C GLY A 158 -0.36 -12.35 1.09
N GLY A 159 0.93 -12.11 1.35
CA GLY A 159 1.61 -12.65 2.54
C GLY A 159 0.99 -12.19 3.87
N ARG A 160 0.47 -10.95 3.94
CA ARG A 160 -0.32 -10.47 5.10
C ARG A 160 -1.62 -11.25 5.26
N LEU A 161 -2.37 -11.43 4.18
CA LEU A 161 -3.64 -12.14 4.19
C LEU A 161 -3.45 -13.65 4.46
N LEU A 162 -2.34 -14.26 4.03
CA LEU A 162 -1.95 -15.62 4.39
C LEU A 162 -1.71 -15.73 5.89
N LYS A 163 -0.95 -14.80 6.48
CA LYS A 163 -0.75 -14.74 7.93
C LYS A 163 -2.08 -14.58 8.68
N GLN A 164 -3.00 -13.74 8.17
CA GLN A 164 -4.34 -13.58 8.72
C GLN A 164 -5.16 -14.89 8.63
N MET A 165 -5.08 -15.61 7.51
CA MET A 165 -5.78 -16.88 7.30
C MET A 165 -5.27 -18.02 8.19
N LEU A 166 -3.96 -18.09 8.44
CA LEU A 166 -3.37 -19.06 9.39
C LEU A 166 -3.70 -18.74 10.86
N ALA A 167 -3.81 -17.45 11.21
CA ALA A 167 -4.21 -17.04 12.56
C ALA A 167 -5.68 -17.40 12.85
N SER A 168 -6.49 -17.40 11.78
CA SER A 168 -7.94 -17.55 11.80
C SER A 168 -8.42 -18.52 10.72
N PRO A 169 -8.18 -19.84 10.86
CA PRO A 169 -8.63 -20.83 9.89
C PRO A 169 -10.17 -20.86 9.85
N LEU A 170 -10.78 -21.02 8.67
CA LEU A 170 -12.24 -21.08 8.55
C LEU A 170 -12.79 -22.36 9.18
N ALA A 171 -13.98 -22.27 9.78
CA ALA A 171 -14.76 -23.43 10.22
C ALA A 171 -15.91 -23.81 9.26
N CYS A 172 -16.26 -22.95 8.30
CA CYS A 172 -17.40 -23.13 7.41
C CYS A 172 -17.03 -23.95 6.14
N PRO A 173 -17.57 -25.17 5.93
CA PRO A 173 -17.21 -26.01 4.77
C PRO A 173 -17.52 -25.36 3.43
N LYS A 174 -18.67 -24.67 3.27
CA LYS A 174 -19.01 -23.95 2.03
C LYS A 174 -17.92 -22.93 1.66
N ALA A 175 -17.45 -22.15 2.65
CA ALA A 175 -16.42 -21.14 2.44
C ALA A 175 -15.01 -21.73 2.23
N ILE A 176 -14.75 -22.95 2.71
CA ILE A 176 -13.52 -23.69 2.43
C ILE A 176 -13.55 -24.24 0.99
N ASN A 177 -14.64 -24.88 0.59
CA ASN A 177 -14.79 -25.50 -0.74
C ASN A 177 -14.72 -24.46 -1.87
N LEU A 178 -15.27 -23.25 -1.67
CA LEU A 178 -15.12 -22.13 -2.62
C LEU A 178 -13.65 -21.75 -2.87
N ARG A 179 -12.80 -21.85 -1.83
CA ARG A 179 -11.35 -21.60 -1.96
C ARG A 179 -10.66 -22.75 -2.65
N ILE A 180 -11.02 -24.00 -2.31
CA ILE A 180 -10.47 -25.21 -2.93
C ILE A 180 -10.72 -25.18 -4.44
N GLY A 181 -11.96 -24.94 -4.89
CA GLY A 181 -12.28 -24.88 -6.33
C GLY A 181 -11.52 -23.79 -7.10
N THR A 182 -11.18 -22.67 -6.43
CA THR A 182 -10.33 -21.62 -7.05
C THR A 182 -8.86 -22.02 -7.09
N VAL A 183 -8.36 -22.77 -6.10
CA VAL A 183 -7.01 -23.36 -6.12
C VAL A 183 -6.91 -24.44 -7.20
N GLU A 184 -7.87 -25.35 -7.26
CA GLU A 184 -7.99 -26.42 -8.25
C GLU A 184 -7.98 -25.88 -9.70
N PHE A 185 -8.72 -24.80 -9.96
CA PHE A 185 -8.66 -24.09 -11.24
C PHE A 185 -7.21 -23.67 -11.59
N PHE A 186 -6.46 -23.09 -10.66
CA PHE A 186 -5.07 -22.69 -10.91
C PHE A 186 -4.05 -23.85 -10.89
N VAL A 187 -4.38 -24.99 -10.28
CA VAL A 187 -3.59 -26.22 -10.42
C VAL A 187 -3.70 -26.72 -11.87
N ASN A 188 -4.93 -26.84 -12.38
CA ASN A 188 -5.22 -27.34 -13.73
C ASN A 188 -4.78 -26.35 -14.84
N SER A 189 -4.90 -25.03 -14.61
CA SER A 189 -4.54 -24.00 -15.59
C SER A 189 -3.14 -23.41 -15.33
N HIS A 190 -2.08 -24.19 -15.61
CA HIS A 190 -0.68 -23.79 -15.35
C HIS A 190 -0.28 -22.46 -16.00
N GLU A 191 -0.61 -22.24 -17.28
CA GLU A 191 -0.26 -20.99 -17.99
C GLU A 191 -0.95 -19.77 -17.38
N ALA A 192 -2.24 -19.90 -17.04
CA ALA A 192 -3.00 -18.85 -16.36
C ALA A 192 -2.40 -18.53 -14.98
N ARG A 193 -2.04 -19.57 -14.19
CA ARG A 193 -1.37 -19.41 -12.89
C ARG A 193 -0.04 -18.66 -13.04
N LYS A 194 0.79 -19.07 -14.01
CA LYS A 194 2.10 -18.44 -14.29
C LYS A 194 1.94 -16.98 -14.69
N LYS A 195 1.02 -16.68 -15.63
CA LYS A 195 0.80 -15.30 -16.11
C LYS A 195 0.24 -14.39 -15.03
N ILE A 196 -0.71 -14.86 -14.23
CA ILE A 196 -1.26 -14.09 -13.10
C ILE A 196 -0.17 -13.80 -12.06
N ARG A 197 0.68 -14.78 -11.72
CA ARG A 197 1.79 -14.57 -10.78
C ARG A 197 2.86 -13.61 -11.30
N GLU A 198 3.12 -13.62 -12.61
CA GLU A 198 3.98 -12.61 -13.26
C GLU A 198 3.39 -11.20 -13.14
N ILE A 199 2.09 -11.01 -13.39
CA ILE A 199 1.44 -9.70 -13.24
C ILE A 199 1.46 -9.27 -11.77
N LEU A 200 1.05 -10.15 -10.85
CA LEU A 200 0.98 -9.89 -9.41
C LEU A 200 2.35 -9.50 -8.81
N SER A 201 3.45 -10.14 -9.22
CA SER A 201 4.79 -9.82 -8.69
C SER A 201 5.24 -8.39 -9.01
N ASN A 202 4.65 -7.77 -10.02
CA ASN A 202 4.86 -6.38 -10.41
C ASN A 202 3.86 -5.39 -9.77
N ILE A 203 2.95 -5.86 -8.92
CA ILE A 203 1.98 -5.00 -8.21
C ILE A 203 2.58 -4.52 -6.87
N PRO A 204 2.73 -3.20 -6.67
CA PRO A 204 3.18 -2.66 -5.39
C PRO A 204 2.09 -2.74 -4.30
N ASP A 205 2.46 -2.43 -3.06
CA ASP A 205 1.55 -2.44 -1.90
C ASP A 205 0.55 -1.26 -1.93
N ILE A 206 -0.45 -1.35 -2.81
CA ILE A 206 -1.45 -0.29 -3.04
C ILE A 206 -2.34 -0.04 -1.80
N GLU A 207 -2.61 -1.08 -1.00
CA GLU A 207 -3.41 -0.99 0.24
C GLU A 207 -2.78 0.00 1.23
N ARG A 208 -1.45 -0.10 1.42
CA ARG A 208 -0.69 0.81 2.29
C ARG A 208 -0.47 2.17 1.65
N SER A 209 -0.24 2.22 0.34
CA SER A 209 -0.02 3.47 -0.40
C SER A 209 -1.28 4.35 -0.34
N LEU A 210 -2.45 3.77 -0.63
CA LEU A 210 -3.75 4.39 -0.42
C LEU A 210 -3.93 4.86 1.02
N SER A 211 -3.68 4.00 2.01
CA SER A 211 -3.88 4.35 3.42
C SER A 211 -3.02 5.53 3.86
N ARG A 212 -1.76 5.65 3.39
CA ARG A 212 -0.90 6.81 3.66
C ARG A 212 -1.44 8.09 3.04
N LEU A 213 -1.87 8.03 1.77
CA LEU A 213 -2.47 9.17 1.07
C LEU A 213 -3.74 9.66 1.80
N MET A 214 -4.61 8.74 2.22
CA MET A 214 -5.82 9.07 2.99
C MET A 214 -5.54 9.66 4.38
N LEU A 215 -4.40 9.32 4.99
CA LEU A 215 -3.94 9.89 6.26
C LEU A 215 -3.29 11.27 6.13
N GLY A 216 -3.14 11.82 4.91
CA GLY A 216 -2.33 13.02 4.66
C GLY A 216 -0.83 12.82 4.97
N ARG A 217 -0.37 11.55 4.95
CA ARG A 217 1.02 11.13 5.21
C ARG A 217 1.68 10.48 3.99
N GLY A 218 0.97 10.44 2.86
CA GLY A 218 1.47 9.90 1.60
C GLY A 218 2.39 10.87 0.89
N SER A 219 3.38 10.32 0.21
CA SER A 219 4.37 11.02 -0.60
C SER A 219 4.05 10.88 -2.10
N PRO A 220 4.71 11.63 -3.01
CA PRO A 220 4.61 11.41 -4.45
C PRO A 220 4.89 9.96 -4.85
N LYS A 221 5.86 9.31 -4.18
CA LYS A 221 6.10 7.87 -4.31
C LYS A 221 4.86 7.02 -4.03
N ASP A 222 4.09 7.27 -2.96
CA ASP A 222 2.87 6.48 -2.69
C ASP A 222 1.81 6.68 -3.80
N MET A 223 1.76 7.86 -4.43
CA MET A 223 0.89 8.14 -5.58
C MET A 223 1.38 7.45 -6.87
N ASN A 224 2.69 7.44 -7.13
CA ASN A 224 3.28 6.69 -8.24
C ASN A 224 3.10 5.17 -8.09
N LEU A 225 3.28 4.63 -6.88
CA LEU A 225 2.97 3.23 -6.57
C LEU A 225 1.49 2.91 -6.80
N LEU A 226 0.58 3.84 -6.46
CA LEU A 226 -0.84 3.66 -6.75
C LEU A 226 -1.11 3.63 -8.25
N LYS A 227 -0.55 4.56 -9.04
CA LYS A 227 -0.64 4.55 -10.52
C LYS A 227 -0.22 3.20 -11.11
N ILE A 228 0.99 2.73 -10.75
CA ILE A 228 1.56 1.47 -11.25
C ILE A 228 0.65 0.29 -10.89
N GLY A 229 0.19 0.23 -9.62
CA GLY A 229 -0.68 -0.86 -9.18
C GLY A 229 -2.07 -0.85 -9.81
N LEU A 230 -2.66 0.32 -10.08
CA LEU A 230 -3.93 0.42 -10.81
C LEU A 230 -3.78 -0.02 -12.27
N GLY A 231 -2.71 0.38 -12.96
CA GLY A 231 -2.42 -0.09 -14.32
C GLY A 231 -2.28 -1.61 -14.41
N LYS A 232 -1.54 -2.22 -13.47
CA LYS A 232 -1.42 -3.69 -13.37
C LYS A 232 -2.70 -4.39 -12.91
N THR A 233 -3.58 -3.71 -12.18
CA THR A 233 -4.92 -4.22 -11.83
C THR A 233 -5.81 -4.31 -13.08
N LEU A 234 -5.72 -3.33 -13.99
CA LEU A 234 -6.44 -3.34 -15.27
C LEU A 234 -5.95 -4.48 -16.18
N GLU A 235 -4.63 -4.60 -16.39
CA GLU A 235 -4.01 -5.70 -17.16
C GLU A 235 -4.46 -7.08 -16.65
N LEU A 236 -4.52 -7.25 -15.32
CA LEU A 236 -5.01 -8.47 -14.69
C LEU A 236 -6.50 -8.71 -14.90
N SER A 237 -7.34 -7.67 -14.84
CA SER A 237 -8.79 -7.80 -15.05
C SER A 237 -9.13 -8.12 -16.50
N GLU A 238 -8.39 -7.56 -17.45
CA GLU A 238 -8.49 -7.92 -18.87
C GLU A 238 -8.10 -9.39 -19.10
N PHE A 239 -7.01 -9.86 -18.49
CA PHE A 239 -6.59 -11.26 -18.56
C PHE A 239 -7.59 -12.23 -17.91
N LEU A 240 -8.19 -11.87 -16.77
CA LEU A 240 -9.26 -12.69 -16.16
C LEU A 240 -10.55 -12.69 -17.00
N SER A 241 -10.82 -11.61 -17.74
CA SER A 241 -11.96 -11.54 -18.66
C SER A 241 -11.80 -12.49 -19.84
N THR A 242 -10.61 -12.57 -20.46
CA THR A 242 -10.36 -13.50 -21.58
C THR A 242 -10.49 -14.96 -21.12
N LEU A 243 -9.90 -15.32 -19.97
CA LEU A 243 -10.03 -16.66 -19.38
C LEU A 243 -11.49 -17.08 -19.14
N HIS A 244 -12.35 -16.14 -18.71
CA HIS A 244 -13.76 -16.42 -18.49
C HIS A 244 -14.50 -16.74 -19.81
N SER A 245 -14.19 -15.98 -20.86
CA SER A 245 -14.75 -16.19 -22.21
C SER A 245 -14.33 -17.53 -22.83
N TYR A 246 -13.05 -17.91 -22.70
CA TYR A 246 -12.58 -19.22 -23.16
C TYR A 246 -13.31 -20.36 -22.44
N HIS A 247 -13.43 -20.31 -21.12
CA HIS A 247 -14.05 -21.39 -20.36
C HIS A 247 -15.58 -21.51 -20.59
N LEU A 248 -16.26 -20.41 -20.91
CA LEU A 248 -17.64 -20.41 -21.40
C LEU A 248 -17.75 -21.04 -22.80
N SER A 249 -16.81 -20.74 -23.70
CA SER A 249 -16.80 -21.32 -25.05
C SER A 249 -16.56 -22.83 -25.05
N GLU A 250 -15.65 -23.34 -24.21
CA GLU A 250 -15.44 -24.78 -24.02
C GLU A 250 -16.68 -25.47 -23.46
N LYS A 251 -17.35 -24.87 -22.47
CA LYS A 251 -18.61 -25.42 -21.94
C LYS A 251 -19.72 -25.49 -22.99
N SER A 252 -19.79 -24.53 -23.93
CA SER A 252 -20.72 -24.62 -25.06
C SER A 252 -20.30 -25.62 -26.15
N ALA A 253 -19.00 -25.93 -26.26
CA ALA A 253 -18.50 -26.91 -27.23
C ALA A 253 -18.70 -28.37 -26.78
N VAL A 254 -18.68 -28.63 -25.46
CA VAL A 254 -18.90 -29.98 -24.90
C VAL A 254 -20.32 -30.51 -25.15
N ASP A 255 -21.32 -29.63 -25.32
CA ASP A 255 -22.68 -30.03 -25.73
C ASP A 255 -22.86 -30.20 -27.24
N LEU A 256 -21.83 -29.93 -28.06
CA LEU A 256 -21.99 -29.85 -29.52
C LEU A 256 -20.83 -30.39 -30.38
N GLN A 257 -20.10 -31.43 -29.93
CA GLN A 257 -19.63 -32.48 -30.85
C GLN A 257 -19.15 -33.76 -30.14
N MET A 258 -20.00 -34.79 -30.18
CA MET A 258 -19.50 -36.16 -30.38
C MET A 258 -18.73 -36.21 -31.71
N SER A 259 -17.65 -37.00 -31.75
CA SER A 259 -16.78 -37.27 -32.91
C SER A 259 -15.99 -36.08 -33.49
N PHE A 260 -14.72 -35.98 -33.11
CA PHE A 260 -13.63 -36.17 -34.09
C PHE A 260 -12.44 -36.91 -33.46
N GLN A 261 -12.05 -38.01 -34.10
CA GLN A 261 -10.95 -38.90 -33.71
C GLN A 261 -9.68 -38.50 -34.48
N CYS A 262 -8.52 -38.42 -33.79
CA CYS A 262 -7.16 -38.85 -34.23
C CYS A 262 -6.09 -38.19 -33.32
N LEU A 263 -5.34 -38.94 -32.50
CA LEU A 263 -4.17 -39.81 -32.82
C LEU A 263 -2.87 -38.99 -33.06
N ILE A 264 -1.70 -39.30 -32.51
CA ILE A 264 -1.18 -40.44 -31.69
C ILE A 264 -0.37 -39.82 -30.48
N VAL A 265 0.23 -40.48 -29.48
CA VAL A 265 0.72 -41.86 -29.23
C VAL A 265 0.33 -42.34 -27.80
N GLU A 266 0.36 -43.64 -27.55
CA GLU A 266 0.03 -44.31 -26.28
C GLU A 266 1.18 -44.30 -25.23
N SER A 267 0.83 -44.32 -23.94
CA SER A 267 1.49 -45.22 -22.97
C SER A 267 0.55 -45.55 -21.80
N LYS A 268 0.68 -46.76 -21.25
CA LYS A 268 -0.42 -47.46 -20.56
C LYS A 268 -0.51 -47.16 -19.06
N GLY A 269 -1.75 -46.95 -18.59
CA GLY A 269 -2.23 -47.55 -17.33
C GLY A 269 -2.05 -46.76 -16.04
N LYS A 270 -3.04 -45.92 -15.72
CA LYS A 270 -3.77 -45.93 -14.44
C LYS A 270 -5.08 -45.15 -14.58
N GLU A 271 -6.04 -45.47 -13.71
CA GLU A 271 -7.47 -45.15 -13.88
C GLU A 271 -7.77 -43.64 -13.83
N PRO A 272 -8.77 -43.15 -14.57
CA PRO A 272 -9.21 -41.76 -14.49
C PRO A 272 -9.97 -41.54 -13.17
N VAL A 273 -9.39 -40.76 -12.27
CA VAL A 273 -10.14 -40.21 -11.11
C VAL A 273 -11.23 -39.28 -11.66
N SER A 274 -12.44 -39.45 -11.16
CA SER A 274 -13.67 -38.88 -11.73
C SER A 274 -13.62 -37.36 -11.90
N THR A 275 -13.56 -36.92 -13.15
CA THR A 275 -14.05 -35.61 -13.56
C THR A 275 -15.59 -35.58 -13.48
N ALA A 276 -16.16 -34.37 -13.52
CA ALA A 276 -17.60 -34.08 -13.55
C ALA A 276 -18.41 -34.31 -12.25
N GLN A 277 -18.25 -33.37 -11.30
CA GLN A 277 -19.40 -32.78 -10.60
C GLN A 277 -19.16 -31.31 -10.24
N ILE A 278 -18.87 -30.47 -11.26
CA ILE A 278 -18.92 -29.00 -11.10
C ILE A 278 -20.41 -28.61 -11.06
N ALA A 279 -20.97 -28.63 -9.85
CA ALA A 279 -22.36 -28.33 -9.60
C ALA A 279 -22.74 -26.90 -10.02
N SER A 280 -23.94 -26.77 -10.58
CA SER A 280 -24.60 -25.53 -10.93
C SER A 280 -24.93 -24.68 -9.69
N SER A 281 -24.16 -23.63 -9.44
CA SER A 281 -24.60 -22.46 -8.64
C SER A 281 -23.78 -21.21 -8.95
N ASP A 282 -24.42 -20.05 -9.03
CA ASP A 282 -23.89 -18.81 -9.63
C ASP A 282 -22.83 -18.01 -8.81
N GLU A 283 -22.13 -18.64 -7.86
CA GLU A 283 -21.12 -17.98 -7.02
C GLU A 283 -19.79 -18.76 -6.95
N ASN A 284 -18.90 -18.56 -7.93
CA ASN A 284 -17.50 -18.97 -7.85
C ASN A 284 -16.66 -17.85 -7.18
N GLU A 285 -15.77 -18.17 -6.23
CA GLU A 285 -14.90 -17.16 -5.60
C GLU A 285 -14.04 -16.42 -6.64
N LEU A 286 -13.62 -17.08 -7.73
CA LEU A 286 -12.86 -16.42 -8.80
C LEU A 286 -13.67 -15.32 -9.52
N SER A 287 -14.97 -15.52 -9.77
CA SER A 287 -15.80 -14.48 -10.39
C SER A 287 -16.11 -13.35 -9.41
N THR A 288 -16.22 -13.64 -8.11
CA THR A 288 -16.28 -12.62 -7.05
C THR A 288 -14.98 -11.81 -6.96
N ILE A 289 -13.81 -12.45 -7.07
CA ILE A 289 -12.50 -11.78 -7.11
C ILE A 289 -12.44 -10.86 -8.34
N HIS A 290 -12.77 -11.35 -9.53
CA HIS A 290 -12.76 -10.56 -10.75
C HIS A 290 -13.69 -9.33 -10.66
N LYS A 291 -14.94 -9.51 -10.23
CA LYS A 291 -15.87 -8.39 -9.96
C LYS A 291 -15.31 -7.38 -8.94
N SER A 292 -14.53 -7.85 -7.96
CA SER A 292 -13.94 -7.02 -6.90
C SER A 292 -12.67 -6.26 -7.32
N LEU A 293 -12.02 -6.63 -8.43
CA LEU A 293 -10.93 -5.83 -9.02
C LEU A 293 -11.45 -4.51 -9.59
N GLY A 294 -12.72 -4.48 -10.02
CA GLY A 294 -13.41 -3.29 -10.49
C GLY A 294 -12.84 -2.72 -11.79
N ASN A 295 -13.33 -1.53 -12.16
CA ASN A 295 -12.75 -0.73 -13.24
C ASN A 295 -12.16 0.55 -12.64
N HIS A 296 -10.88 0.76 -12.92
CA HIS A 296 -10.07 1.88 -12.45
C HIS A 296 -9.47 2.72 -13.59
N LYS A 297 -9.95 2.54 -14.83
CA LYS A 297 -9.36 3.12 -16.05
C LYS A 297 -9.27 4.65 -15.98
N GLU A 298 -10.37 5.34 -15.65
CA GLU A 298 -10.41 6.81 -15.54
C GLU A 298 -9.37 7.36 -14.55
N LEU A 299 -9.26 6.74 -13.37
CA LEU A 299 -8.29 7.13 -12.35
C LEU A 299 -6.85 6.79 -12.75
N PHE A 300 -6.64 5.65 -13.41
CA PHE A 300 -5.33 5.26 -13.93
C PHE A 300 -4.85 6.22 -15.02
N GLU A 301 -5.68 6.51 -16.03
CA GLU A 301 -5.37 7.44 -17.12
C GLU A 301 -5.03 8.84 -16.57
N LEU A 302 -5.86 9.36 -15.66
CA LEU A 302 -5.60 10.63 -14.97
C LEU A 302 -4.25 10.64 -14.24
N LEU A 303 -3.92 9.58 -13.48
CA LEU A 303 -2.66 9.51 -12.75
C LEU A 303 -1.46 9.29 -13.70
N ASN A 304 -1.67 8.59 -14.81
CA ASN A 304 -0.66 8.36 -15.85
C ASN A 304 -0.29 9.65 -16.59
N ASP A 305 -1.28 10.48 -16.89
CA ASP A 305 -1.05 11.79 -17.51
C ASP A 305 -0.40 12.78 -16.53
N ALA A 306 -0.78 12.72 -15.24
CA ALA A 306 -0.37 13.69 -14.24
C ALA A 306 0.95 13.38 -13.51
N VAL A 307 1.27 12.11 -13.24
CA VAL A 307 2.34 11.71 -12.30
C VAL A 307 3.49 11.03 -13.05
N LEU A 308 4.70 11.55 -12.89
CA LEU A 308 5.92 10.98 -13.49
C LEU A 308 6.30 9.63 -12.86
N ASP A 309 7.07 8.81 -13.57
CA ASP A 309 7.59 7.52 -13.08
C ASP A 309 8.77 7.69 -12.11
N ASN A 310 8.61 8.54 -11.09
CA ASN A 310 9.63 8.76 -10.07
C ASN A 310 9.13 8.44 -8.65
N ASN A 311 10.08 8.08 -7.79
CA ASN A 311 9.82 7.59 -6.44
C ASN A 311 10.30 8.60 -5.38
N LEU A 312 9.98 9.88 -5.60
CA LEU A 312 10.36 10.97 -4.70
C LEU A 312 9.69 10.81 -3.33
N SER A 313 10.49 10.89 -2.28
CA SER A 313 10.04 10.64 -0.91
C SER A 313 9.41 11.87 -0.25
N SER A 314 9.64 13.06 -0.82
CA SER A 314 9.12 14.33 -0.33
C SER A 314 8.48 15.12 -1.46
N ALA A 315 7.24 15.59 -1.27
CA ALA A 315 6.59 16.51 -2.20
C ALA A 315 7.29 17.89 -2.26
N LYS A 316 8.13 18.22 -1.28
CA LYS A 316 8.87 19.50 -1.22
C LYS A 316 10.11 19.54 -2.13
N GLU A 317 10.55 18.38 -2.65
CA GLU A 317 11.68 18.33 -3.58
C GLU A 317 11.29 18.84 -4.98
N GLY A 318 10.01 18.67 -5.33
CA GLY A 318 9.42 19.00 -6.63
C GLY A 318 9.79 18.03 -7.75
N GLY A 319 9.20 18.21 -8.92
CA GLY A 319 9.48 17.45 -10.14
C GLY A 319 8.82 16.07 -10.19
N PHE A 320 7.66 15.88 -9.55
CA PHE A 320 6.89 14.62 -9.60
C PHE A 320 5.62 14.71 -10.45
N ILE A 321 5.17 15.93 -10.79
CA ILE A 321 4.06 16.12 -11.73
C ILE A 321 4.63 16.28 -13.15
N ASN A 322 3.94 15.71 -14.13
CA ASN A 322 4.26 15.89 -15.53
C ASN A 322 4.02 17.37 -15.92
N PRO A 323 5.04 18.13 -16.38
CA PRO A 323 4.84 19.54 -16.74
C PRO A 323 3.80 19.76 -17.84
N LYS A 324 3.52 18.75 -18.68
CA LYS A 324 2.49 18.83 -19.74
C LYS A 324 1.05 18.71 -19.22
N TYR A 325 0.84 18.23 -17.98
CA TYR A 325 -0.49 18.02 -17.41
C TYR A 325 -1.24 19.33 -17.14
N ASN A 326 -0.51 20.44 -16.91
CA ASN A 326 -1.08 21.73 -16.58
C ASN A 326 -0.32 22.84 -17.31
N GLN A 327 -1.05 23.76 -17.97
CA GLN A 327 -0.44 24.83 -18.78
C GLN A 327 0.44 25.77 -17.94
N GLU A 328 -0.04 26.22 -16.78
CA GLU A 328 0.69 27.10 -15.85
C GLU A 328 1.99 26.41 -15.37
N LEU A 329 1.92 25.10 -15.07
CA LEU A 329 3.10 24.30 -14.72
C LEU A 329 4.09 24.18 -15.88
N SER A 330 3.60 24.01 -17.11
CA SER A 330 4.42 23.98 -18.33
C SER A 330 5.16 25.31 -18.54
N GLU A 331 4.46 26.44 -18.41
CA GLU A 331 5.02 27.79 -18.55
C GLU A 331 6.07 28.09 -17.47
N LEU A 332 5.77 27.81 -16.20
CA LEU A 332 6.71 27.96 -15.09
C LEU A 332 7.93 27.04 -15.26
N SER A 333 7.73 25.78 -15.65
CA SER A 333 8.81 24.82 -15.95
C SER A 333 9.67 25.28 -17.12
N TYR A 334 9.08 25.91 -18.14
CA TYR A 334 9.79 26.47 -19.28
C TYR A 334 10.67 27.66 -18.85
N VAL A 335 10.15 28.57 -18.04
CA VAL A 335 10.93 29.70 -17.46
C VAL A 335 12.08 29.18 -16.60
N PHE A 336 11.84 28.19 -15.73
CA PHE A 336 12.87 27.57 -14.90
C PHE A 336 13.97 26.90 -15.76
N ASN A 337 13.59 26.06 -16.74
CA ASN A 337 14.54 25.37 -17.61
C ASN A 337 15.31 26.32 -18.54
N ASN A 338 14.70 27.41 -19.02
CA ASN A 338 15.42 28.45 -19.73
C ASN A 338 16.37 29.24 -18.83
N SER A 339 16.09 29.39 -17.54
CA SER A 339 17.00 30.07 -16.61
C SER A 339 18.32 29.31 -16.44
N ASN A 340 18.30 27.97 -16.54
CA ASN A 340 19.54 27.17 -16.65
C ASN A 340 20.32 27.45 -17.95
N LYS A 341 19.65 27.78 -19.07
CA LYS A 341 20.34 28.23 -20.29
C LYS A 341 20.97 29.61 -20.11
N LEU A 342 20.38 30.49 -19.30
CA LEU A 342 20.97 31.79 -18.96
C LEU A 342 22.27 31.61 -18.14
N ILE A 343 22.32 30.66 -17.21
CA ILE A 343 23.58 30.30 -16.50
C ILE A 343 24.67 29.87 -17.50
N THR A 344 24.31 29.04 -18.49
CA THR A 344 25.27 28.60 -19.53
C THR A 344 25.79 29.78 -20.36
N LYS A 345 24.91 30.68 -20.81
CA LYS A 345 25.29 31.90 -21.54
C LYS A 345 26.16 32.85 -20.70
N LEU A 346 25.84 33.03 -19.43
CA LEU A 346 26.64 33.84 -18.49
C LEU A 346 28.03 33.25 -18.27
N ARG A 347 28.12 31.92 -18.14
CA ARG A 347 29.41 31.22 -18.04
C ARG A 347 30.25 31.44 -19.30
N GLU A 348 29.65 31.44 -20.49
CA GLU A 348 30.34 31.74 -21.75
C GLU A 348 30.79 33.20 -21.79
N SER A 349 29.90 34.16 -21.53
CA SER A 349 30.25 35.59 -21.52
C SER A 349 31.33 35.95 -20.48
N TYR A 350 31.31 35.33 -19.30
CA TYR A 350 32.38 35.49 -18.30
C TYR A 350 33.69 34.80 -18.71
N ARG A 351 33.68 33.75 -19.54
CA ARG A 351 34.90 33.16 -20.10
C ARG A 351 35.51 34.09 -21.16
N ASP A 352 34.68 34.68 -22.02
CA ASP A 352 35.12 35.63 -23.05
C ASP A 352 35.69 36.91 -22.43
N LEU A 353 35.04 37.45 -21.39
CA LEU A 353 35.51 38.63 -20.64
C LEU A 353 36.82 38.42 -19.87
N THR A 354 37.16 37.18 -19.49
CA THR A 354 38.29 36.89 -18.61
C THR A 354 39.42 36.11 -19.27
N GLY A 355 39.17 35.50 -20.43
CA GLY A 355 40.06 34.54 -21.09
C GLY A 355 40.17 33.17 -20.39
N ILE A 356 39.48 32.95 -19.25
CA ILE A 356 39.68 31.76 -18.41
C ILE A 356 38.71 30.65 -18.82
N ALA A 357 39.10 29.84 -19.81
CA ALA A 357 38.30 28.68 -20.26
C ALA A 357 37.94 27.68 -19.12
N ALA A 358 38.76 27.62 -18.06
CA ALA A 358 38.56 26.75 -16.90
C ALA A 358 37.48 27.25 -15.91
N LEU A 359 36.94 28.47 -16.08
CA LEU A 359 35.93 29.07 -15.21
C LEU A 359 34.67 28.21 -15.13
N LYS A 360 34.18 27.98 -13.90
CA LYS A 360 32.96 27.23 -13.60
C LYS A 360 31.98 28.10 -12.83
N ILE A 361 30.68 27.97 -13.11
CA ILE A 361 29.61 28.45 -12.22
C ILE A 361 29.10 27.21 -11.48
N LEU A 362 29.04 27.30 -10.15
CA LEU A 362 28.61 26.23 -9.25
C LEU A 362 27.59 26.79 -8.24
N HIS A 363 26.85 25.90 -7.58
CA HIS A 363 25.87 26.26 -6.55
C HIS A 363 26.21 25.57 -5.22
N ASN A 364 26.03 26.25 -4.10
CA ASN A 364 26.16 25.69 -2.75
C ASN A 364 25.12 26.33 -1.82
N ASN A 365 24.46 25.51 -0.99
CA ASN A 365 23.36 25.90 -0.09
C ASN A 365 23.69 27.05 0.89
N ILE A 366 24.97 27.38 1.11
CA ILE A 366 25.41 28.48 1.99
C ILE A 366 25.77 29.76 1.20
N LEU A 367 26.26 29.63 -0.04
CA LEU A 367 26.83 30.73 -0.82
C LEU A 367 26.00 31.14 -2.04
N GLY A 368 24.98 30.35 -2.38
CA GLY A 368 24.19 30.53 -3.60
C GLY A 368 24.95 30.07 -4.84
N TYR A 369 24.69 30.72 -5.98
CA TYR A 369 25.50 30.57 -7.18
C TYR A 369 26.77 31.40 -7.09
N TYR A 370 27.91 30.76 -7.39
CA TYR A 370 29.22 31.38 -7.37
C TYR A 370 30.08 30.94 -8.56
N ILE A 371 31.04 31.80 -8.90
CA ILE A 371 32.04 31.59 -9.94
C ILE A 371 33.29 31.05 -9.26
N GLU A 372 33.79 29.91 -9.72
CA GLU A 372 35.04 29.30 -9.25
C GLU A 372 36.11 29.35 -10.35
N VAL A 373 37.26 29.92 -9.98
CA VAL A 373 38.48 29.99 -10.80
C VAL A 373 39.68 29.47 -10.01
N SER A 374 40.72 29.01 -10.70
CA SER A 374 41.98 28.60 -10.06
C SER A 374 42.65 29.76 -9.32
N ALA A 375 43.32 29.48 -8.20
CA ALA A 375 44.05 30.48 -7.41
C ALA A 375 45.07 31.32 -8.22
N ASN A 376 45.61 30.76 -9.31
CA ASN A 376 46.55 31.44 -10.20
C ASN A 376 45.91 32.52 -11.09
N HIS A 377 44.57 32.51 -11.23
CA HIS A 377 43.83 33.43 -12.10
C HIS A 377 42.90 34.31 -11.26
N LYS A 378 43.48 35.37 -10.67
CA LYS A 378 42.72 36.33 -9.86
C LYS A 378 41.91 37.26 -10.77
N LEU A 379 40.59 37.30 -10.57
CA LEU A 379 39.71 38.20 -11.31
C LEU A 379 39.89 39.64 -10.78
N THR A 380 40.21 40.56 -11.69
CA THR A 380 40.54 41.96 -11.38
C THR A 380 39.48 42.98 -11.84
N SER A 381 38.42 42.54 -12.53
CA SER A 381 37.32 43.41 -12.95
C SER A 381 36.32 43.64 -11.81
N ASP A 382 35.88 44.88 -11.64
CA ASP A 382 34.98 45.34 -10.56
C ASP A 382 33.62 44.61 -10.51
N ILE A 383 33.24 43.89 -11.58
CA ILE A 383 32.03 43.07 -11.63
C ILE A 383 32.10 41.82 -10.73
N PHE A 384 33.32 41.37 -10.37
CA PHE A 384 33.55 40.13 -9.62
C PHE A 384 33.79 40.41 -8.13
N ILE A 385 32.75 40.27 -7.32
CA ILE A 385 32.80 40.43 -5.86
C ILE A 385 33.39 39.17 -5.24
N HIS A 386 34.55 39.27 -4.60
CA HIS A 386 35.17 38.16 -3.88
C HIS A 386 34.28 37.66 -2.72
N ARG A 387 34.18 36.34 -2.56
CA ARG A 387 33.37 35.69 -1.50
C ARG A 387 34.19 34.78 -0.59
N GLN A 388 35.13 34.01 -1.14
CA GLN A 388 35.92 33.03 -0.39
C GLN A 388 37.19 32.66 -1.15
N SER A 389 38.30 32.47 -0.45
CA SER A 389 39.49 31.83 -0.99
C SER A 389 39.64 30.42 -0.39
N LEU A 390 39.97 29.45 -1.23
CA LEU A 390 40.36 28.08 -0.87
C LEU A 390 41.80 27.82 -1.32
N ALA A 391 42.38 26.70 -0.92
CA ALA A 391 43.79 26.37 -1.21
C ALA A 391 44.13 26.40 -2.72
N ASN A 392 43.24 25.92 -3.58
CA ASN A 392 43.48 25.79 -5.02
C ASN A 392 42.54 26.65 -5.91
N SER A 393 41.52 27.29 -5.32
CA SER A 393 40.51 28.05 -6.05
C SER A 393 39.99 29.25 -5.27
N ILE A 394 39.48 30.24 -6.02
CA ILE A 394 38.90 31.46 -5.46
C ILE A 394 37.46 31.59 -5.97
N ARG A 395 36.55 31.95 -5.08
CA ARG A 395 35.12 32.08 -5.33
C ARG A 395 34.69 33.54 -5.39
N TYR A 396 33.96 33.88 -6.44
CA TYR A 396 33.42 35.21 -6.69
C TYR A 396 31.91 35.13 -6.93
N THR A 397 31.21 36.25 -6.80
CA THR A 397 29.80 36.43 -7.18
C THR A 397 29.68 37.73 -7.98
N THR A 398 28.58 37.91 -8.71
CA THR A 398 28.26 39.14 -9.46
C THR A 398 26.82 39.55 -9.14
N ASN A 399 26.48 40.83 -9.32
CA ASN A 399 25.11 41.29 -9.09
C ASN A 399 24.12 40.60 -10.05
N GLU A 400 24.50 40.45 -11.31
CA GLU A 400 23.72 39.75 -12.35
C GLU A 400 23.49 38.26 -12.00
N LEU A 401 24.51 37.56 -11.49
CA LEU A 401 24.37 36.16 -11.06
C LEU A 401 23.42 36.05 -9.85
N LYS A 402 23.45 37.03 -8.93
CA LYS A 402 22.55 37.10 -7.77
C LYS A 402 21.10 37.42 -8.16
N GLU A 403 20.89 38.29 -9.14
CA GLU A 403 19.56 38.57 -9.71
C GLU A 403 18.98 37.34 -10.42
N LEU A 404 19.80 36.63 -11.20
CA LEU A 404 19.40 35.38 -11.84
C LEU A 404 19.10 34.29 -10.80
N GLU A 405 19.90 34.18 -9.75
CA GLU A 405 19.64 33.26 -8.62
C GLU A 405 18.28 33.54 -7.97
N ASN A 406 18.00 34.79 -7.61
CA ASN A 406 16.70 35.18 -7.02
C ASN A 406 15.53 34.81 -7.95
N LYS A 407 15.69 35.02 -9.26
CA LYS A 407 14.67 34.67 -10.27
C LYS A 407 14.49 33.15 -10.41
N ILE A 408 15.56 32.38 -10.35
CA ILE A 408 15.52 30.90 -10.36
C ILE A 408 14.82 30.36 -9.11
N LEU A 409 15.15 30.90 -7.93
CA LEU A 409 14.53 30.50 -6.67
C LEU A 409 13.02 30.81 -6.68
N ALA A 410 12.62 32.03 -7.06
CA ALA A 410 11.22 32.40 -7.16
C ALA A 410 10.44 31.52 -8.17
N ALA A 411 11.03 31.21 -9.33
CA ALA A 411 10.42 30.29 -10.30
C ALA A 411 10.31 28.86 -9.76
N ARG A 412 11.33 28.37 -9.04
CA ARG A 412 11.33 27.05 -8.40
C ARG A 412 10.24 26.93 -7.34
N ASP A 413 10.14 27.92 -6.47
CA ASP A 413 9.13 27.93 -5.40
C ASP A 413 7.71 28.00 -5.96
N ALA A 414 7.50 28.75 -7.06
CA ALA A 414 6.24 28.76 -7.80
C ALA A 414 5.90 27.37 -8.40
N VAL A 415 6.86 26.69 -9.03
CA VAL A 415 6.69 25.31 -9.53
C VAL A 415 6.30 24.36 -8.40
N ILE A 416 7.06 24.35 -7.29
CA ILE A 416 6.79 23.45 -6.15
C ILE A 416 5.42 23.75 -5.53
N SER A 417 5.04 25.02 -5.39
CA SER A 417 3.74 25.43 -4.87
C SER A 417 2.58 24.90 -5.75
N LEU A 418 2.71 25.02 -7.07
CA LEU A 418 1.71 24.52 -8.02
C LEU A 418 1.66 22.98 -8.05
N GLU A 419 2.80 22.30 -8.00
CA GLU A 419 2.83 20.83 -7.89
C GLU A 419 2.17 20.33 -6.59
N MET A 420 2.40 20.99 -5.45
CA MET A 420 1.74 20.64 -4.19
C MET A 420 0.21 20.85 -4.26
N LYS A 421 -0.25 21.90 -4.97
CA LYS A 421 -1.68 22.12 -5.22
C LYS A 421 -2.26 20.97 -6.06
N ILE A 422 -1.63 20.63 -7.18
CA ILE A 422 -2.04 19.51 -8.05
C ILE A 422 -2.03 18.18 -7.26
N PHE A 423 -1.01 17.92 -6.44
CA PHE A 423 -0.94 16.73 -5.58
C PHE A 423 -2.11 16.64 -4.61
N SER A 424 -2.52 17.77 -4.01
CA SER A 424 -3.69 17.82 -3.11
C SER A 424 -4.99 17.53 -3.86
N GLU A 425 -5.15 18.08 -5.07
CA GLU A 425 -6.30 17.81 -5.95
C GLU A 425 -6.38 16.33 -6.37
N LEU A 426 -5.24 15.73 -6.74
CA LEU A 426 -5.15 14.30 -7.06
C LEU A 426 -5.44 13.41 -5.84
N CYS A 427 -4.91 13.73 -4.66
CA CYS A 427 -5.28 13.08 -3.40
C CYS A 427 -6.79 13.13 -3.15
N GLY A 428 -7.42 14.29 -3.41
CA GLY A 428 -8.87 14.47 -3.30
C GLY A 428 -9.67 13.62 -4.30
N LYS A 429 -9.16 13.38 -5.51
CA LYS A 429 -9.77 12.46 -6.49
C LYS A 429 -9.62 11.00 -6.06
N ILE A 430 -8.40 10.58 -5.65
CA ILE A 430 -8.15 9.23 -5.10
C ILE A 430 -9.06 8.93 -3.90
N ALA A 431 -9.31 9.92 -3.04
CA ALA A 431 -10.18 9.76 -1.86
C ALA A 431 -11.62 9.36 -2.23
N LYS A 432 -12.16 9.87 -3.35
CA LYS A 432 -13.51 9.51 -3.85
C LYS A 432 -13.61 8.05 -4.28
N GLU A 433 -12.52 7.47 -4.76
CA GLU A 433 -12.47 6.07 -5.22
C GLU A 433 -11.84 5.09 -4.22
N SER A 434 -11.41 5.58 -3.06
CA SER A 434 -10.71 4.81 -2.03
C SER A 434 -11.35 3.45 -1.69
N GLU A 435 -12.68 3.35 -1.69
CA GLU A 435 -13.40 2.10 -1.43
C GLU A 435 -13.24 1.08 -2.55
N LYS A 436 -13.34 1.50 -3.82
CA LYS A 436 -13.11 0.63 -4.98
C LYS A 436 -11.66 0.11 -4.95
N ILE A 437 -10.70 0.99 -4.70
CA ILE A 437 -9.27 0.65 -4.64
C ILE A 437 -8.98 -0.34 -3.50
N ALA A 438 -9.63 -0.17 -2.34
CA ALA A 438 -9.49 -1.10 -1.21
C ALA A 438 -10.09 -2.49 -1.51
N LEU A 439 -11.23 -2.54 -2.23
CA LEU A 439 -11.81 -3.80 -2.72
C LEU A 439 -10.87 -4.50 -3.71
N ALA A 440 -10.29 -3.77 -4.66
CA ALA A 440 -9.31 -4.28 -5.61
C ALA A 440 -8.06 -4.81 -4.88
N ALA A 441 -7.50 -4.06 -3.93
CA ALA A 441 -6.35 -4.48 -3.14
C ALA A 441 -6.59 -5.81 -2.37
N ASN A 442 -7.81 -5.99 -1.84
CA ASN A 442 -8.24 -7.22 -1.18
C ASN A 442 -8.41 -8.38 -2.20
N ALA A 443 -8.98 -8.11 -3.37
CA ALA A 443 -9.12 -9.08 -4.46
C ALA A 443 -7.77 -9.58 -4.98
N LEU A 444 -6.79 -8.69 -5.16
CA LEU A 444 -5.41 -9.01 -5.51
C LEU A 444 -4.74 -9.90 -4.46
N ALA A 445 -4.88 -9.55 -3.18
CA ALA A 445 -4.33 -10.35 -2.08
C ALA A 445 -4.96 -11.76 -2.00
N LYS A 446 -6.26 -11.89 -2.30
CA LYS A 446 -6.93 -13.21 -2.41
C LYS A 446 -6.36 -14.01 -3.58
N LEU A 447 -6.25 -13.39 -4.76
CA LEU A 447 -5.77 -14.05 -5.97
C LEU A 447 -4.33 -14.56 -5.83
N ASP A 448 -3.45 -13.74 -5.23
CA ASP A 448 -2.09 -14.14 -4.88
C ASP A 448 -2.07 -15.40 -4.02
N ILE A 449 -2.86 -15.47 -2.94
CA ILE A 449 -2.94 -16.68 -2.10
C ILE A 449 -3.47 -17.89 -2.87
N ARG A 450 -4.49 -17.74 -3.73
CA ARG A 450 -5.01 -18.89 -4.50
C ARG A 450 -3.98 -19.42 -5.49
N THR A 451 -3.27 -18.54 -6.19
CA THR A 451 -2.19 -18.95 -7.09
C THR A 451 -0.95 -19.47 -6.35
N ALA A 452 -0.67 -18.96 -5.14
CA ALA A 452 0.40 -19.45 -4.27
C ALA A 452 0.11 -20.86 -3.73
N PHE A 453 -1.12 -21.14 -3.30
CA PHE A 453 -1.53 -22.49 -2.90
C PHE A 453 -1.56 -23.47 -4.07
N ALA A 454 -1.96 -23.02 -5.26
CA ALA A 454 -1.88 -23.85 -6.47
C ALA A 454 -0.43 -24.12 -6.92
N GLU A 455 0.49 -23.19 -6.65
CA GLU A 455 1.92 -23.39 -6.89
C GLU A 455 2.52 -24.38 -5.87
N LEU A 456 2.19 -24.22 -4.58
CA LEU A 456 2.57 -25.16 -3.52
C LEU A 456 2.08 -26.58 -3.80
N ALA A 457 0.84 -26.74 -4.26
CA ALA A 457 0.21 -28.02 -4.61
C ALA A 457 0.70 -28.65 -5.93
N MET A 458 1.60 -27.97 -6.65
CA MET A 458 2.28 -28.50 -7.84
C MET A 458 3.76 -28.82 -7.59
N GLN A 459 4.30 -28.40 -6.45
CA GLN A 459 5.69 -28.65 -6.03
C GLN A 459 5.81 -29.76 -4.97
N ASN A 460 4.68 -30.24 -4.43
CA ASN A 460 4.54 -31.36 -3.51
C ASN A 460 3.55 -32.36 -4.10
#